data_AF-A0A067SJS7-F1
#
_entry.id   AF-A0A067SJS7-F1
#
_cell.length_a   1.000
_cell.length_b   1.000
_cell.length_c   1.000
_cell.angle_alpha   90.00
_cell.angle_beta   90.00
_cell.angle_gamma   90.00
#
_symmetry.space_group_name_H-M   'P 1'
#
loop_
_entity.id
_entity.type
_entity.pdbx_description
1 polymer ?
#
loop_
_entity_poly.entity_id
_entity_poly.type
_entity_poly.pdbx_seq_one_letter_code
_entity_poly.pdbx_strand_id
1 'polypeptide(L)'
;MTIESCLAFCTPAGYVYAGVEFARECYCDNVIESPGAPISSSTCNMPCTGNSNEICGGAGGINIFQKFQTAGTFQYKGCYQDGVNGAPRSLRTQLSVSGGVTAESCTTACKAAGFTLAGLEFGQECWCDSYMPLAVLTPDTDCNKVCNADTTELCGAGNRLAVYVDSSAPPLNTQTCLNSAQLQATTFNFDLVAVFVPASQGAAVSPPVLLGNQEQAAHSGVATTSILTVSLLRYWFTYAKRLI
;
A
#
# COMPACT_ATOMS: atom_id res chain seq x y z
N MET A 1 -17.93 23.82 18.52
CA MET A 1 -16.92 23.32 17.58
C MET A 1 -16.81 21.81 17.74
N THR A 2 -16.82 21.06 16.63
CA THR A 2 -16.38 19.64 16.52
C THR A 2 -15.25 19.54 15.50
N ILE A 3 -14.50 18.45 15.50
CA ILE A 3 -13.44 18.19 14.50
C ILE A 3 -14.05 18.21 13.09
N GLU A 4 -15.20 17.57 12.88
CA GLU A 4 -15.89 17.51 11.58
C GLU A 4 -16.34 18.89 11.12
N SER A 5 -16.85 19.72 12.04
CA SER A 5 -17.29 21.07 11.68
C SER A 5 -16.13 21.96 11.24
N CYS A 6 -14.94 21.77 11.80
CA CYS A 6 -13.74 22.51 11.38
C CYS A 6 -13.22 22.01 10.03
N LEU A 7 -13.16 20.69 9.82
CA LEU A 7 -12.81 20.10 8.53
C LEU A 7 -13.78 20.54 7.42
N ALA A 8 -15.09 20.51 7.70
CA ALA A 8 -16.12 20.94 6.76
C ALA A 8 -16.07 22.45 6.43
N PHE A 9 -15.46 23.26 7.30
CA PHE A 9 -15.21 24.67 7.03
C PHE A 9 -13.94 24.89 6.20
N CYS A 10 -12.84 24.21 6.52
CA CYS A 10 -11.55 24.41 5.86
C CYS A 10 -11.48 23.79 4.46
N THR A 11 -12.00 22.57 4.26
CA THR A 11 -11.86 21.86 2.98
C THR A 11 -12.50 22.59 1.80
N PRO A 12 -13.77 23.06 1.86
CA PRO A 12 -14.39 23.78 0.73
C PRO A 12 -13.74 25.13 0.45
N ALA A 13 -13.02 25.70 1.42
CA ALA A 13 -12.26 26.92 1.28
C ALA A 13 -10.86 26.69 0.68
N GLY A 14 -10.50 25.44 0.35
CA GLY A 14 -9.24 25.09 -0.32
C GLY A 14 -8.05 24.92 0.62
N TYR A 15 -8.29 24.66 1.91
CA TYR A 15 -7.24 24.39 2.90
C TYR A 15 -7.06 22.88 3.15
N VAL A 16 -5.82 22.39 3.09
CA VAL A 16 -5.50 20.97 3.37
C VAL A 16 -5.51 20.62 4.86
N TYR A 17 -5.20 21.59 5.72
CA TYR A 17 -5.19 21.41 7.17
C TYR A 17 -6.33 22.15 7.84
N ALA A 18 -6.93 21.49 8.82
CA ALA A 18 -7.87 22.06 9.78
C ALA A 18 -7.30 21.85 11.18
N GLY A 19 -7.01 22.94 11.87
CA GLY A 19 -6.51 22.94 13.24
C GLY A 19 -7.60 23.33 14.22
N VAL A 20 -7.73 22.62 15.33
CA VAL A 20 -8.63 23.02 16.43
C VAL A 20 -7.84 23.34 17.69
N GLU A 21 -8.17 24.47 18.30
CA GLU A 21 -7.53 24.97 19.52
C GLU A 21 -8.57 25.39 20.55
N PHE A 22 -8.18 25.34 21.82
CA PHE A 22 -8.93 25.93 22.94
C PHE A 22 -10.41 25.52 22.99
N ALA A 23 -10.70 24.24 22.67
CA ALA A 23 -12.03 23.62 22.63
C ALA A 23 -13.02 24.17 21.59
N ARG A 24 -12.75 25.31 20.96
CA ARG A 24 -13.77 26.06 20.21
C ARG A 24 -13.27 26.75 18.94
N GLU A 25 -11.96 26.87 18.79
CA GLU A 25 -11.37 27.62 17.69
C GLU A 25 -11.06 26.66 16.53
N CYS A 26 -11.16 27.18 15.32
CA CYS A 26 -10.86 26.45 14.09
C CYS A 26 -9.96 27.32 13.23
N TYR A 27 -8.88 26.73 12.76
CA TYR A 27 -7.84 27.35 11.95
C TYR A 27 -7.71 26.54 10.67
N CYS A 28 -7.49 27.21 9.55
CA CYS A 28 -7.30 26.57 8.26
C CYS A 28 -5.97 27.02 7.68
N ASP A 29 -5.17 26.07 7.21
CA ASP A 29 -3.89 26.37 6.58
C ASP A 29 -3.57 25.35 5.49
N ASN A 30 -2.66 25.71 4.60
CA ASN A 30 -2.05 24.82 3.63
C ASN A 30 -0.66 24.34 4.04
N VAL A 31 -0.08 24.96 5.07
CA VAL A 31 1.23 24.61 5.62
C VAL A 31 1.17 24.60 7.15
N ILE A 32 2.06 23.83 7.78
CA ILE A 32 2.26 23.94 9.23
C ILE A 32 3.34 25.00 9.44
N GLU A 33 2.92 26.20 9.84
CA GLU A 33 3.79 27.36 10.02
C GLU A 33 4.80 27.18 11.16
N SER A 34 6.00 27.77 11.00
CA SER A 34 7.04 27.79 12.05
C SER A 34 6.60 28.68 13.24
N PRO A 35 6.81 28.28 14.51
CA PRO A 35 7.65 27.18 14.99
C PRO A 35 6.90 25.85 15.18
N GLY A 36 5.81 25.62 14.45
CA GLY A 36 4.97 24.43 14.54
C GLY A 36 5.78 23.15 14.69
N ALA A 37 5.82 22.65 15.93
CA ALA A 37 6.58 21.49 16.31
C ALA A 37 5.66 20.55 17.08
N PRO A 38 5.86 19.22 16.98
CA PRO A 38 5.12 18.28 17.80
C PRO A 38 5.27 18.60 19.28
N ILE A 39 4.15 18.80 19.96
CA ILE A 39 4.07 18.97 21.41
C ILE A 39 3.51 17.71 22.07
N SER A 40 3.63 17.61 23.39
CA SER A 40 3.00 16.51 24.13
C SER A 40 1.49 16.49 23.88
N SER A 41 0.94 15.30 23.64
CA SER A 41 -0.51 15.10 23.53
C SER A 41 -1.26 15.55 24.79
N SER A 42 -0.60 15.57 25.94
CA SER A 42 -1.18 16.11 27.18
C SER A 42 -1.50 17.59 27.13
N THR A 43 -0.86 18.36 26.24
CA THR A 43 -1.15 19.78 26.03
C THR A 43 -2.42 19.98 25.21
N CYS A 44 -2.73 19.04 24.32
CA CYS A 44 -3.95 19.01 23.53
C CYS A 44 -4.97 18.08 24.19
N ASN A 45 -5.60 18.51 25.29
CA ASN A 45 -6.48 17.68 26.11
C ASN A 45 -7.87 18.30 26.38
N MET A 46 -8.20 19.41 25.73
CA MET A 46 -9.47 20.09 25.94
C MET A 46 -10.59 19.43 25.11
N PRO A 47 -11.70 19.01 25.73
CA PRO A 47 -12.84 18.47 24.99
C PRO A 47 -13.45 19.51 24.05
N CYS A 48 -13.91 19.10 22.89
CA CYS A 48 -14.57 20.00 21.95
C CYS A 48 -15.90 20.54 22.51
N THR A 49 -16.17 21.83 22.33
CA THR A 49 -17.41 22.49 22.77
C THR A 49 -18.68 21.95 22.13
N GLY A 50 -18.58 21.34 20.95
CA GLY A 50 -19.69 20.72 20.22
C GLY A 50 -19.79 19.21 20.38
N ASN A 51 -18.74 18.55 20.88
CA ASN A 51 -18.72 17.11 21.16
C ASN A 51 -17.67 16.80 22.23
N SER A 52 -18.08 16.54 23.47
CA SER A 52 -17.16 16.26 24.57
C SER A 52 -16.40 14.93 24.47
N ASN A 53 -16.73 14.09 23.48
CA ASN A 53 -15.99 12.84 23.20
C ASN A 53 -14.79 13.06 22.26
N GLU A 54 -14.66 14.26 21.70
CA GLU A 54 -13.54 14.66 20.84
C GLU A 54 -12.62 15.60 21.60
N ILE A 55 -11.36 15.67 21.16
CA ILE A 55 -10.34 16.57 21.72
C ILE A 55 -10.03 17.67 20.70
N CYS A 56 -10.18 18.92 21.12
CA CYS A 56 -10.03 20.13 20.29
C CYS A 56 -8.93 21.04 20.85
N GLY A 57 -7.70 20.54 20.84
CA GLY A 57 -6.50 21.27 21.24
C GLY A 57 -6.40 21.49 22.74
N GLY A 58 -5.74 22.57 23.12
CA GLY A 58 -5.58 23.04 24.49
C GLY A 58 -4.98 24.43 24.55
N ALA A 59 -4.58 24.89 25.74
CA ALA A 59 -3.98 26.22 25.88
C ALA A 59 -2.58 26.24 25.26
N GLY A 60 -2.43 26.86 24.08
CA GLY A 60 -1.18 26.89 23.33
C GLY A 60 -0.86 25.57 22.63
N GLY A 61 -1.87 24.75 22.34
CA GLY A 61 -1.73 23.46 21.68
C GLY A 61 -2.84 23.21 20.68
N ILE A 62 -2.48 22.99 19.43
CA ILE A 62 -3.43 22.78 18.32
C ILE A 62 -3.43 21.31 17.89
N ASN A 63 -4.61 20.70 17.78
CA ASN A 63 -4.73 19.43 17.05
C ASN A 63 -4.92 19.75 15.57
N ILE A 64 -4.00 19.29 14.73
CA ILE A 64 -4.05 19.48 13.29
C ILE A 64 -4.60 18.21 12.65
N PHE A 65 -5.66 18.37 11.88
CA PHE A 65 -6.33 17.34 11.10
C PHE A 65 -6.15 17.64 9.62
N GLN A 66 -6.12 16.59 8.81
CA GLN A 66 -6.10 16.69 7.36
C GLN A 66 -7.16 15.76 6.81
N LYS A 67 -7.86 16.21 5.75
CA LYS A 67 -8.81 15.37 5.04
C LYS A 67 -8.11 14.81 3.81
N PHE A 68 -7.74 13.53 3.86
CA PHE A 68 -7.38 12.82 2.64
C PHE A 68 -8.63 12.66 1.78
N GLN A 69 -8.59 13.16 0.55
CA GLN A 69 -9.76 13.15 -0.31
C GLN A 69 -10.15 11.71 -0.65
N THR A 70 -11.46 11.45 -0.68
CA THR A 70 -11.97 10.16 -1.13
C THR A 70 -12.05 10.18 -2.64
N ALA A 71 -11.29 9.30 -3.28
CA ALA A 71 -11.13 9.28 -4.72
C ALA A 71 -11.99 8.16 -5.33
N GLY A 72 -13.29 8.45 -5.50
CA GLY A 72 -14.27 7.44 -5.94
C GLY A 72 -14.38 6.28 -4.93
N THR A 73 -14.10 5.04 -5.39
CA THR A 73 -14.11 3.86 -4.49
C THR A 73 -12.82 3.67 -3.71
N PHE A 74 -11.78 4.45 -4.01
CA PHE A 74 -10.50 4.38 -3.32
C PHE A 74 -10.53 5.16 -2.01
N GLN A 75 -10.01 4.53 -0.96
CA GLN A 75 -9.94 5.07 0.39
C GLN A 75 -8.49 5.20 0.80
N TYR A 76 -8.08 6.36 1.33
CA TYR A 76 -6.76 6.52 1.92
C TYR A 76 -6.56 5.54 3.08
N LYS A 77 -5.41 4.87 3.14
CA LYS A 77 -5.06 3.87 4.16
C LYS A 77 -3.84 4.21 4.99
N GLY A 78 -3.12 5.26 4.63
CA GLY A 78 -1.99 5.72 5.43
C GLY A 78 -0.81 6.15 4.59
N CYS A 79 0.15 6.75 5.27
CA CYS A 79 1.45 7.10 4.73
C CYS A 79 2.42 5.94 4.94
N TYR A 80 3.13 5.55 3.89
CA TYR A 80 4.07 4.44 3.92
C TYR A 80 5.46 4.90 3.50
N GLN A 81 6.50 4.31 4.08
CA GLN A 81 7.87 4.50 3.59
C GLN A 81 8.02 3.83 2.23
N ASP A 82 8.69 4.50 1.30
CA ASP A 82 8.91 4.00 -0.05
C ASP A 82 10.36 4.18 -0.51
N GLY A 83 10.97 3.15 -1.08
CA GLY A 83 12.31 3.23 -1.70
C GLY A 83 13.49 3.58 -0.78
N VAL A 84 13.32 3.52 0.55
CA VAL A 84 14.36 3.95 1.51
C VAL A 84 15.54 2.98 1.58
N ASN A 85 16.77 3.49 1.68
CA ASN A 85 18.01 2.70 1.86
C ASN A 85 18.22 1.59 0.81
N GLY A 86 17.77 1.80 -0.43
CA GLY A 86 17.85 0.81 -1.49
C GLY A 86 16.81 -0.32 -1.40
N ALA A 87 15.82 -0.18 -0.50
CA ALA A 87 14.66 -1.06 -0.49
C ALA A 87 13.87 -0.92 -1.81
N PRO A 88 13.23 -2.01 -2.28
CA PRO A 88 12.31 -1.94 -3.41
C PRO A 88 11.17 -0.96 -3.14
N ARG A 89 10.59 -0.43 -4.22
CA ARG A 89 9.38 0.40 -4.15
C ARG A 89 8.20 -0.38 -3.55
N SER A 90 7.36 0.29 -2.78
CA SER A 90 6.17 -0.32 -2.16
C SER A 90 5.11 -0.70 -3.20
N LEU A 91 4.94 0.13 -4.22
CA LEU A 91 4.11 -0.15 -5.41
C LEU A 91 4.99 -0.11 -6.66
N ARG A 92 4.84 -1.07 -7.56
CA ARG A 92 5.85 -1.31 -8.62
C ARG A 92 5.55 -0.66 -9.96
N THR A 93 4.28 -0.35 -10.24
CA THR A 93 3.87 0.14 -11.56
C THR A 93 3.68 1.64 -11.52
N GLN A 94 4.62 2.41 -12.08
CA GLN A 94 4.41 3.84 -12.25
C GLN A 94 3.53 4.11 -13.47
N LEU A 95 2.52 4.96 -13.31
CA LEU A 95 1.68 5.43 -14.42
C LEU A 95 1.90 6.93 -14.66
N SER A 96 1.93 7.32 -15.93
CA SER A 96 1.90 8.72 -16.33
C SER A 96 0.46 9.20 -16.41
N VAL A 97 0.10 10.18 -15.59
CA VAL A 97 -1.26 10.76 -15.56
C VAL A 97 -1.29 12.09 -16.29
N SER A 98 -2.11 12.17 -17.34
CA SER A 98 -2.28 13.42 -18.11
C SER A 98 -3.02 14.47 -17.28
N GLY A 99 -2.59 15.73 -17.38
CA GLY A 99 -3.15 16.82 -16.57
C GLY A 99 -2.57 16.94 -15.16
N GLY A 100 -1.73 15.98 -14.74
CA GLY A 100 -1.08 15.98 -13.44
C GLY A 100 -1.72 15.00 -12.44
N VAL A 101 -0.97 14.71 -11.37
CA VAL A 101 -1.37 13.73 -10.36
C VAL A 101 -2.14 14.42 -9.23
N THR A 102 -3.35 13.91 -9.00
CA THR A 102 -4.22 14.14 -7.86
C THR A 102 -4.66 12.78 -7.28
N ALA A 103 -5.26 12.74 -6.09
CA ALA A 103 -5.82 11.50 -5.54
C ALA A 103 -6.83 10.88 -6.53
N GLU A 104 -7.70 11.69 -7.13
CA GLU A 104 -8.69 11.27 -8.11
C GLU A 104 -8.06 10.79 -9.41
N SER A 105 -7.11 11.55 -9.97
CA SER A 105 -6.53 11.23 -11.26
C SER A 105 -5.66 9.97 -11.20
N CYS A 106 -4.89 9.80 -10.11
CA CYS A 106 -4.06 8.61 -9.92
C CYS A 106 -4.89 7.36 -9.63
N THR A 107 -5.85 7.42 -8.70
CA THR A 107 -6.70 6.26 -8.39
C THR A 107 -7.55 5.84 -9.58
N THR A 108 -8.07 6.81 -10.37
CA THR A 108 -8.78 6.53 -11.62
C THR A 108 -7.88 5.83 -12.63
N ALA A 109 -6.65 6.30 -12.80
CA ALA A 109 -5.67 5.68 -13.71
C ALA A 109 -5.29 4.25 -13.26
N CYS A 110 -4.99 4.05 -11.97
CA CYS A 110 -4.70 2.72 -11.43
C CYS A 110 -5.87 1.77 -11.62
N LYS A 111 -7.10 2.22 -11.32
CA LYS A 111 -8.32 1.42 -11.54
C LYS A 111 -8.52 1.05 -12.99
N ALA A 112 -8.36 2.00 -13.91
CA ALA A 112 -8.47 1.76 -15.35
C ALA A 112 -7.41 0.77 -15.87
N ALA A 113 -6.24 0.74 -15.23
CA ALA A 113 -5.18 -0.23 -15.50
C ALA A 113 -5.37 -1.59 -14.78
N GLY A 114 -6.46 -1.78 -14.03
CA GLY A 114 -6.79 -3.03 -13.36
C GLY A 114 -6.14 -3.23 -11.98
N PHE A 115 -5.58 -2.17 -11.39
CA PHE A 115 -4.94 -2.20 -10.07
C PHE A 115 -5.93 -1.82 -8.96
N THR A 116 -5.73 -2.40 -7.77
CA THR A 116 -6.56 -2.14 -6.58
C THR A 116 -5.87 -1.23 -5.55
N LEU A 117 -4.61 -0.90 -5.77
CA LEU A 117 -3.81 0.03 -4.98
C LEU A 117 -3.36 1.18 -5.87
N ALA A 118 -3.42 2.38 -5.29
CA ALA A 118 -2.81 3.58 -5.84
C ALA A 118 -1.95 4.22 -4.76
N GLY A 119 -0.82 4.79 -5.15
CA GLY A 119 0.12 5.45 -4.27
C GLY A 119 0.60 6.74 -4.92
N LEU A 120 0.49 7.83 -4.18
CA LEU A 120 0.91 9.14 -4.64
C LEU A 120 2.21 9.52 -3.94
N GLU A 121 3.19 9.95 -4.71
CA GLU A 121 4.49 10.34 -4.17
C GLU A 121 5.01 11.66 -4.75
N PHE A 122 5.72 12.37 -3.88
CA PHE A 122 6.52 13.55 -4.21
C PHE A 122 5.77 14.70 -4.89
N GLY A 123 4.43 14.73 -4.88
CA GLY A 123 3.62 15.79 -5.47
C GLY A 123 3.22 15.55 -6.93
N GLN A 124 3.77 14.54 -7.61
CA GLN A 124 3.50 14.32 -9.04
C GLN A 124 3.54 12.87 -9.52
N GLU A 125 3.90 11.92 -8.67
CA GLU A 125 4.08 10.54 -9.10
C GLU A 125 2.85 9.72 -8.74
N CYS A 126 2.43 8.88 -9.68
CA CYS A 126 1.35 7.93 -9.50
C CYS A 126 1.90 6.50 -9.64
N TRP A 127 1.70 5.70 -8.60
CA TRP A 127 2.15 4.32 -8.51
C TRP A 127 0.96 3.41 -8.26
N CYS A 128 0.95 2.24 -8.89
CA CYS A 128 -0.14 1.30 -8.85
C CYS A 128 0.39 -0.12 -8.57
N ASP A 129 -0.41 -0.91 -7.88
CA ASP A 129 -0.19 -2.33 -7.73
C ASP A 129 -1.51 -3.02 -7.34
N SER A 130 -1.51 -4.35 -7.28
CA SER A 130 -2.63 -5.13 -6.71
C SER A 130 -2.22 -5.83 -5.42
N TYR A 131 -0.94 -5.70 -5.03
CA TYR A 131 -0.38 -6.29 -3.83
C TYR A 131 0.72 -5.40 -3.23
N MET A 132 0.77 -5.30 -1.91
CA MET A 132 1.73 -4.46 -1.20
C MET A 132 2.32 -5.21 0.02
N PRO A 133 3.38 -6.01 -0.19
CA PRO A 133 4.03 -6.80 0.87
C PRO A 133 5.03 -6.00 1.71
N LEU A 134 5.62 -4.95 1.14
CA LEU A 134 6.81 -4.25 1.67
C LEU A 134 6.44 -2.83 2.07
N ALA A 135 5.58 -2.74 3.07
CA ALA A 135 4.95 -1.49 3.47
C ALA A 135 5.16 -1.23 4.96
N VAL A 136 5.97 -0.21 5.26
CA VAL A 136 6.15 0.27 6.63
C VAL A 136 5.29 1.51 6.79
N LEU A 137 4.24 1.41 7.61
CA LEU A 137 3.39 2.55 7.97
C LEU A 137 4.22 3.56 8.78
N THR A 138 4.05 4.83 8.45
CA THR A 138 4.72 5.97 9.10
C THR A 138 3.65 7.01 9.49
N PRO A 139 3.97 8.04 10.30
CA PRO A 139 2.99 9.08 10.61
C PRO A 139 2.45 9.74 9.34
N ASP A 140 1.14 9.97 9.29
CA ASP A 140 0.49 10.62 8.15
C ASP A 140 1.03 12.04 7.87
N THR A 141 1.63 12.68 8.88
CA THR A 141 2.32 13.98 8.77
C THR A 141 3.59 13.92 7.93
N ASP A 142 4.13 12.72 7.64
CA ASP A 142 5.28 12.58 6.73
C ASP A 142 4.85 12.68 5.26
N CYS A 143 3.58 12.42 4.94
CA CYS A 143 3.02 12.56 3.60
C CYS A 143 2.46 13.97 3.39
N ASN A 144 3.29 14.98 3.59
CA ASN A 144 2.92 16.39 3.68
C ASN A 144 3.20 17.22 2.42
N LYS A 145 3.57 16.59 1.30
CA LYS A 145 3.79 17.29 0.03
C LYS A 145 2.46 17.50 -0.66
N VAL A 146 2.11 18.77 -0.90
CA VAL A 146 0.95 19.12 -1.73
C VAL A 146 1.12 18.60 -3.16
N CYS A 147 0.00 18.24 -3.79
CA CYS A 147 0.01 17.85 -5.20
C CYS A 147 0.37 19.05 -6.08
N ASN A 148 1.20 18.84 -7.11
CA ASN A 148 1.60 19.90 -8.03
C ASN A 148 0.42 20.34 -8.92
N ALA A 149 -0.54 19.44 -9.16
CA ALA A 149 -1.71 19.68 -10.01
C ALA A 149 -2.89 20.27 -9.24
N ASP A 150 -3.00 19.99 -7.94
CA ASP A 150 -4.04 20.50 -7.05
C ASP A 150 -3.46 20.77 -5.66
N THR A 151 -3.29 22.04 -5.32
CA THR A 151 -2.69 22.42 -4.03
C THR A 151 -3.64 22.24 -2.84
N THR A 152 -4.87 21.76 -3.07
CA THR A 152 -5.87 21.50 -2.01
C THR A 152 -5.85 20.07 -1.48
N GLU A 153 -4.88 19.25 -1.92
CA GLU A 153 -4.68 17.90 -1.42
C GLU A 153 -3.19 17.48 -1.38
N LEU A 154 -2.93 16.35 -0.71
CA LEU A 154 -1.60 15.82 -0.43
C LEU A 154 -1.26 14.61 -1.31
N CYS A 155 -0.03 14.60 -1.81
CA CYS A 155 0.53 13.65 -2.77
C CYS A 155 1.83 13.02 -2.23
N GLY A 156 1.78 12.50 -1.00
CA GLY A 156 2.92 11.83 -0.36
C GLY A 156 4.00 12.80 0.09
N ALA A 157 5.27 12.40 -0.03
CA ALA A 157 6.47 13.24 0.05
C ALA A 157 7.68 12.44 -0.48
N GLY A 158 8.92 12.94 -0.36
CA GLY A 158 10.09 12.16 -0.79
C GLY A 158 10.26 10.89 0.06
N ASN A 159 10.28 9.70 -0.57
CA ASN A 159 10.31 8.39 0.09
C ASN A 159 9.10 8.14 1.01
N ARG A 160 7.96 8.77 0.69
CA ARG A 160 6.71 8.73 1.46
C ARG A 160 5.53 8.60 0.51
N LEU A 161 4.92 7.43 0.49
CA LEU A 161 3.83 7.08 -0.40
C LEU A 161 2.49 7.21 0.32
N ALA A 162 1.63 8.11 -0.16
CA ALA A 162 0.25 8.23 0.28
C ALA A 162 -0.58 7.14 -0.41
N VAL A 163 -0.98 6.10 0.33
CA VAL A 163 -1.60 4.90 -0.27
C VAL A 163 -3.11 4.91 -0.14
N TYR A 164 -3.76 4.57 -1.25
CA TYR A 164 -5.19 4.44 -1.41
C TYR A 164 -5.54 3.02 -1.85
N VAL A 165 -6.65 2.51 -1.32
CA VAL A 165 -7.12 1.14 -1.56
C VAL A 165 -8.54 1.16 -2.11
N ASP A 166 -8.78 0.42 -3.20
CA ASP A 166 -10.14 0.24 -3.73
C ASP A 166 -11.00 -0.56 -2.74
N SER A 167 -11.99 0.09 -2.15
CA SER A 167 -12.94 -0.56 -1.24
C SER A 167 -13.90 -1.53 -1.96
N SER A 168 -14.03 -1.43 -3.29
CA SER A 168 -14.84 -2.35 -4.10
C SER A 168 -14.10 -3.63 -4.49
N ALA A 169 -12.77 -3.67 -4.29
CA ALA A 169 -11.93 -4.83 -4.55
C ALA A 169 -10.73 -4.79 -3.60
N PRO A 170 -10.85 -5.37 -2.39
CA PRO A 170 -9.75 -5.39 -1.42
C PRO A 170 -8.50 -6.03 -2.04
N PRO A 171 -7.30 -5.48 -1.79
CA PRO A 171 -6.06 -5.97 -2.37
C PRO A 171 -5.87 -7.42 -1.97
N LEU A 172 -5.36 -8.21 -2.91
CA LEU A 172 -5.15 -9.63 -2.71
C LEU A 172 -4.19 -9.81 -1.53
N ASN A 173 -4.69 -10.30 -0.40
CA ASN A 173 -3.81 -10.75 0.66
C ASN A 173 -3.28 -12.15 0.29
N THR A 174 -2.05 -12.47 0.70
CA THR A 174 -1.44 -13.78 0.43
C THR A 174 -2.27 -14.94 0.96
N GLN A 175 -3.07 -14.74 2.01
CA GLN A 175 -3.98 -15.75 2.55
C GLN A 175 -5.16 -16.03 1.60
N THR A 176 -5.63 -15.03 0.86
CA THR A 176 -6.71 -15.10 -0.13
C THR A 176 -6.21 -15.74 -1.42
N CYS A 177 -4.97 -15.45 -1.86
CA CYS A 177 -4.33 -16.15 -2.97
C CYS A 177 -4.09 -17.65 -2.70
N LEU A 178 -4.09 -18.07 -1.44
CA LEU A 178 -3.91 -19.47 -1.02
C LEU A 178 -5.22 -20.16 -0.67
N ASN A 179 -6.37 -19.49 -0.80
CA ASN A 179 -7.63 -20.19 -0.61
C ASN A 179 -7.89 -21.13 -1.80
N SER A 180 -8.13 -22.39 -1.50
CA SER A 180 -8.36 -23.44 -2.50
C SER A 180 -9.62 -23.21 -3.32
N ALA A 181 -10.58 -22.43 -2.81
CA ALA A 181 -11.83 -22.11 -3.48
C ALA A 181 -11.68 -21.14 -4.67
N GLN A 182 -10.72 -20.20 -4.62
CA GLN A 182 -10.44 -19.26 -5.73
C GLN A 182 -9.44 -19.83 -6.75
N LEU A 183 -8.55 -20.73 -6.34
CA LEU A 183 -7.70 -21.49 -7.27
C LEU A 183 -8.49 -22.42 -8.19
N GLN A 184 -9.73 -22.76 -7.83
CA GLN A 184 -10.65 -23.55 -8.65
C GLN A 184 -11.41 -22.72 -9.70
N ALA A 185 -11.43 -21.38 -9.57
CA ALA A 185 -12.36 -20.54 -10.32
C ALA A 185 -11.80 -19.93 -11.61
N THR A 186 -10.48 -19.95 -11.84
CA THR A 186 -9.88 -19.46 -13.09
C THR A 186 -8.98 -20.50 -13.70
N THR A 187 -9.64 -21.41 -14.41
CA THR A 187 -9.11 -22.32 -15.40
C THR A 187 -8.43 -21.50 -16.51
N PHE A 188 -7.14 -21.25 -16.35
CA PHE A 188 -6.20 -21.20 -17.48
C PHE A 188 -5.35 -22.45 -17.34
N ASN A 189 -4.98 -23.08 -18.46
CA ASN A 189 -4.23 -24.35 -18.53
C ASN A 189 -2.81 -24.28 -17.94
N PHE A 190 -2.65 -23.78 -16.72
CA PHE A 190 -1.39 -23.64 -16.02
C PHE A 190 -1.47 -24.37 -14.69
N ASP A 191 -0.52 -25.27 -14.48
CA ASP A 191 -0.31 -25.88 -13.18
C ASP A 191 0.34 -24.86 -12.23
N LEU A 192 -0.21 -24.74 -11.02
CA LEU A 192 0.46 -24.03 -9.93
C LEU A 192 1.69 -24.86 -9.51
N VAL A 193 2.87 -24.50 -10.02
CA VAL A 193 4.10 -25.28 -9.80
C VAL A 193 4.72 -25.05 -8.41
N ALA A 194 4.51 -23.89 -7.78
CA ALA A 194 4.96 -23.65 -6.40
C ALA A 194 4.26 -22.45 -5.75
N VAL A 195 4.10 -22.52 -4.42
CA VAL A 195 3.75 -21.39 -3.57
C VAL A 195 5.02 -20.92 -2.86
N PHE A 196 5.43 -19.68 -3.08
CA PHE A 196 6.48 -19.06 -2.27
C PHE A 196 5.87 -18.47 -1.01
N VAL A 197 6.13 -19.13 0.13
CA VAL A 197 5.89 -18.56 1.46
C VAL A 197 7.10 -17.68 1.81
N PRO A 198 6.94 -16.39 2.12
CA PRO A 198 8.05 -15.58 2.62
C PRO A 198 8.58 -16.22 3.92
N ALA A 199 9.89 -16.41 4.00
CA ALA A 199 10.53 -16.98 5.18
C ALA A 199 10.45 -16.00 6.36
N SER A 200 9.35 -16.03 7.10
CA SER A 200 9.39 -15.61 8.50
C SER A 200 9.93 -16.78 9.31
N GLN A 201 11.19 -16.64 9.75
CA GLN A 201 11.90 -17.48 10.71
C GLN A 201 12.48 -18.81 10.18
N GLY A 202 13.65 -18.72 9.54
CA GLY A 202 14.80 -19.54 9.95
C GLY A 202 14.78 -21.06 9.73
N ALA A 203 14.23 -21.57 8.63
CA ALA A 203 14.48 -22.96 8.20
C ALA A 203 15.11 -22.97 6.81
N ALA A 204 16.29 -23.60 6.69
CA ALA A 204 16.96 -23.83 5.42
C ALA A 204 16.11 -24.81 4.59
N VAL A 205 15.53 -24.33 3.48
CA VAL A 205 14.77 -25.18 2.56
C VAL A 205 15.70 -25.57 1.41
N SER A 206 15.88 -26.88 1.21
CA SER A 206 16.60 -27.46 0.07
C SER A 206 15.96 -27.05 -1.26
N PRO A 207 16.73 -26.96 -2.36
CA PRO A 207 16.19 -26.52 -3.65
C PRO A 207 15.11 -27.50 -4.16
N PRO A 208 14.04 -27.01 -4.83
CA PRO A 208 12.97 -27.85 -5.33
C PRO A 208 13.47 -28.79 -6.43
N VAL A 209 13.06 -30.06 -6.34
CA VAL A 209 13.24 -31.05 -7.40
C VAL A 209 12.13 -30.84 -8.44
N LEU A 210 12.51 -30.59 -9.69
CA LEU A 210 11.60 -30.58 -10.84
C LEU A 210 11.19 -32.02 -11.16
N LEU A 211 9.89 -32.34 -11.03
CA LEU A 211 9.32 -33.54 -11.62
C LEU A 211 9.02 -33.23 -13.10
N GLY A 212 9.74 -33.91 -13.99
CA GLY A 212 9.52 -33.82 -15.43
C GLY A 212 8.21 -34.51 -15.84
N ASN A 213 7.56 -33.92 -16.85
CA ASN A 213 6.29 -34.32 -17.46
C ASN A 213 6.20 -35.83 -17.74
N GLN A 214 5.07 -36.45 -17.36
CA GLN A 214 4.60 -37.70 -17.97
C GLN A 214 3.14 -37.55 -18.38
N GLU A 215 2.88 -37.89 -19.64
CA GLU A 215 1.57 -38.01 -20.28
C GLU A 215 0.67 -39.07 -19.62
N GLN A 216 -0.62 -38.94 -19.91
CA GLN A 216 -1.75 -39.71 -19.41
C GLN A 216 -1.61 -41.24 -19.56
N ALA A 217 -2.06 -41.97 -18.54
CA ALA A 217 -2.81 -43.22 -18.73
C ALA A 217 -3.73 -43.50 -17.53
N ALA A 218 -5.02 -43.67 -17.83
CA ALA A 218 -6.04 -44.11 -16.89
C ALA A 218 -5.99 -45.64 -16.71
N HIS A 219 -6.03 -46.16 -15.48
CA HIS A 219 -6.92 -47.25 -15.03
C HIS A 219 -6.59 -47.78 -13.63
N SER A 220 -7.66 -48.05 -12.89
CA SER A 220 -7.92 -49.03 -11.84
C SER A 220 -6.84 -50.10 -11.51
N GLY A 221 -6.61 -50.30 -10.20
CA GLY A 221 -6.43 -51.63 -9.60
C GLY A 221 -5.03 -52.10 -9.19
N VAL A 222 -4.90 -52.41 -7.88
CA VAL A 222 -4.16 -53.53 -7.25
C VAL A 222 -2.62 -53.68 -7.44
N ALA A 223 -1.94 -53.62 -6.28
CA ALA A 223 -0.73 -54.32 -5.82
C ALA A 223 0.38 -54.76 -6.81
N THR A 224 1.63 -54.38 -6.54
CA THR A 224 2.73 -55.26 -6.04
C THR A 224 4.11 -54.61 -6.24
N THR A 225 5.03 -55.06 -5.40
CA THR A 225 6.48 -54.78 -5.31
C THR A 225 7.24 -54.86 -6.63
N SER A 226 8.25 -53.99 -6.82
CA SER A 226 9.57 -54.39 -7.37
C SER A 226 10.62 -53.29 -7.23
N ILE A 227 11.76 -53.71 -6.69
CA ILE A 227 13.05 -53.02 -6.56
C ILE A 227 13.72 -52.97 -7.94
N LEU A 228 14.42 -51.87 -8.31
CA LEU A 228 15.55 -51.91 -9.26
C LEU A 228 16.46 -50.67 -9.11
N THR A 229 17.59 -50.92 -8.44
CA THR A 229 18.97 -50.47 -8.71
C THR A 229 19.25 -49.09 -9.32
N VAL A 230 19.97 -48.27 -8.54
CA VAL A 230 20.69 -47.06 -8.96
C VAL A 230 21.99 -47.45 -9.69
N SER A 231 22.13 -47.05 -10.95
CA SER A 231 23.41 -46.99 -11.65
C SER A 231 23.81 -45.55 -11.92
N LEU A 232 25.04 -45.24 -11.49
CA LEU A 232 25.78 -44.00 -11.66
C LEU A 232 26.01 -43.66 -13.15
N LEU A 233 25.84 -42.40 -13.52
CA LEU A 233 26.56 -41.79 -14.63
C LEU A 233 26.93 -40.33 -14.27
N ARG A 234 28.23 -40.13 -14.06
CA ARG A 234 28.92 -38.84 -13.97
C ARG A 234 29.04 -38.25 -15.38
N TYR A 235 28.68 -36.99 -15.61
CA TYR A 235 29.31 -36.15 -16.64
C TYR A 235 29.39 -34.68 -16.21
N TRP A 236 30.60 -34.34 -15.76
CA TRP A 236 31.44 -33.15 -16.02
C TRP A 236 30.83 -31.77 -16.36
N PHE A 237 31.31 -30.78 -15.60
CA PHE A 237 31.37 -29.34 -15.85
C PHE A 237 31.84 -28.98 -17.27
N THR A 238 31.20 -27.98 -17.91
CA THR A 238 31.80 -26.73 -18.43
C THR A 238 30.84 -26.04 -19.42
N TYR A 239 30.43 -24.80 -19.16
CA TYR A 239 30.76 -23.62 -19.98
C TYR A 239 29.98 -22.40 -19.51
N ALA A 240 30.71 -21.45 -18.92
CA ALA A 240 30.31 -20.05 -18.91
C ALA A 240 30.47 -19.48 -20.33
N LYS A 241 29.47 -18.73 -20.80
CA LYS A 241 29.70 -17.63 -21.75
C LYS A 241 28.64 -16.54 -21.58
N ARG A 242 29.17 -15.32 -21.60
CA ARG A 242 28.59 -14.03 -21.29
C ARG A 242 28.23 -13.32 -22.60
N LEU A 243 27.12 -12.57 -22.59
CA LEU A 243 26.69 -11.44 -23.45
C LEU A 243 26.47 -11.68 -24.95
N ILE A 244 25.23 -11.41 -25.38
CA ILE A 244 24.85 -10.05 -25.83
C ILE A 244 23.77 -9.54 -24.85
#